data_AF-A0A956Y4A3-F1
#
_entry.id   AF-A0A956Y4A3-F1
#
_cell.length_a   1.000
_cell.length_b   1.000
_cell.length_c   1.000
_cell.angle_alpha   90.00
_cell.angle_beta   90.00
_cell.angle_gamma   90.00
#
_symmetry.space_group_name_H-M   'P 1'
#
loop_
_entity.id
_entity.type
_entity.pdbx_description
1 polymer ?
#
loop_
_entity_poly.entity_id
_entity_poly.type
_entity_poly.pdbx_seq_one_letter_code
_entity_poly.pdbx_strand_id
1 'polypeptide(L)'
;RVLSGQHLRAYDGAVAALVGLSIHHLFDMSLQYVALLVVIFITLVITPVAPVRIDKPIVRRASVASIILLSIGLLLGALWHIPTNSQYLDFIKSYQLQQAEGSVDYVDLMREMQSFINADPENRVYRIQYAVLAGEYAYQTNINDDITIAINAHQTVLQQIPQFSIVWSNLAGLYWQAGEIDAAKEAARNAMNYAEDWPVPRWQYASLSGSWQYPWHLDQLYWRYTKGSLQFMYLHDITEPLILPQVADSLTVPSDTLQRIAMNGILAVMGSGG
;
A
#
# COMPACT_ATOMS: atom_id res chain seq x y z
N ARG A 1 51.02 -3.07 -23.24
CA ARG A 1 51.11 -2.31 -21.96
C ARG A 1 49.92 -2.71 -21.12
N VAL A 2 50.16 -3.51 -20.08
CA VAL A 2 49.19 -3.88 -19.05
C VAL A 2 48.64 -2.59 -18.43
N LEU A 3 47.33 -2.50 -18.22
CA LEU A 3 46.73 -1.36 -17.50
C LEU A 3 47.38 -1.29 -16.11
N SER A 4 47.93 -0.13 -15.75
CA SER A 4 48.49 0.08 -14.41
C SER A 4 47.35 0.07 -13.39
N GLY A 5 47.65 -0.40 -12.17
CA GLY A 5 46.66 -0.66 -11.13
C GLY A 5 45.77 0.51 -10.71
N GLN A 6 46.12 1.76 -11.07
CA GLN A 6 45.26 2.92 -10.80
C GLN A 6 44.03 2.99 -11.71
N HIS A 7 44.11 2.56 -12.98
CA HIS A 7 42.98 2.61 -13.91
C HIS A 7 41.96 1.49 -13.65
N LEU A 8 42.40 0.32 -13.19
CA LEU A 8 41.51 -0.76 -12.74
C LEU A 8 40.69 -0.34 -11.51
N ARG A 9 41.32 0.31 -10.53
CA ARG A 9 40.64 0.77 -9.31
C ARG A 9 39.54 1.81 -9.57
N ALA A 10 39.70 2.66 -10.59
CA ALA A 10 38.68 3.63 -10.96
C ALA A 10 37.44 2.96 -11.59
N TYR A 11 37.65 1.90 -12.38
CA TYR A 11 36.56 1.10 -12.95
C TYR A 11 35.83 0.33 -11.85
N ASP A 12 36.56 -0.36 -10.98
CA ASP A 12 35.99 -1.11 -9.85
C ASP A 12 35.19 -0.19 -8.91
N GLY A 13 35.70 1.02 -8.66
CA GLY A 13 35.00 2.03 -7.87
C GLY A 13 33.71 2.54 -8.53
N ALA A 14 33.71 2.74 -9.85
CA ALA A 14 32.51 3.14 -10.60
C ALA A 14 31.44 2.03 -10.60
N VAL A 15 31.85 0.77 -10.78
CA VAL A 15 30.96 -0.38 -10.68
C VAL A 15 30.38 -0.51 -9.27
N ALA A 16 31.22 -0.42 -8.23
CA ALA A 16 30.76 -0.49 -6.85
C ALA A 16 29.79 0.66 -6.50
N ALA A 17 30.05 1.88 -6.98
CA ALA A 17 29.15 3.01 -6.79
C ALA A 17 27.81 2.81 -7.51
N LEU A 18 27.82 2.30 -8.75
CA LEU A 18 26.60 2.00 -9.50
C LEU A 18 25.78 0.89 -8.86
N VAL A 19 26.43 -0.16 -8.35
CA VAL A 19 25.76 -1.25 -7.60
C VAL A 19 25.20 -0.73 -6.28
N GLY A 20 25.96 0.06 -5.53
CA GLY A 20 25.50 0.66 -4.27
C GLY A 20 24.30 1.57 -4.47
N LEU A 21 24.35 2.44 -5.50
CA LEU A 21 23.24 3.32 -5.88
C LEU A 21 22.02 2.50 -6.31
N SER A 22 22.24 1.43 -7.09
CA SER A 22 21.19 0.51 -7.51
C SER A 22 20.48 -0.18 -6.35
N ILE A 23 21.24 -0.71 -5.38
CA ILE A 23 20.69 -1.36 -4.18
C ILE A 23 19.90 -0.34 -3.35
N HIS A 24 20.43 0.86 -3.13
CA HIS A 24 19.75 1.91 -2.37
C HIS A 24 18.42 2.31 -3.04
N HIS A 25 18.41 2.48 -4.35
CA HIS A 25 17.18 2.78 -5.11
C HIS A 25 16.16 1.64 -5.11
N LEU A 26 16.58 0.39 -4.93
CA LEU A 26 15.66 -0.76 -4.87
C LEU A 26 14.82 -0.78 -3.59
N PHE A 27 15.35 -0.20 -2.50
CA PHE A 27 14.69 -0.20 -1.20
C PHE A 27 13.96 1.12 -0.91
N ASP A 28 14.43 2.26 -1.44
CA ASP A 28 13.93 3.58 -1.03
C ASP A 28 13.00 4.29 -2.03
N MET A 29 12.86 3.83 -3.29
CA MET A 29 12.09 4.55 -4.32
C MET A 29 11.21 3.63 -5.17
N SER A 30 10.09 4.18 -5.68
CA SER A 30 9.08 3.46 -6.46
C SER A 30 9.65 2.75 -7.71
N LEU A 31 8.92 1.74 -8.19
CA LEU A 31 9.20 0.85 -9.33
C LEU A 31 9.76 1.52 -10.61
N GLN A 32 9.66 2.84 -10.76
CA GLN A 32 10.12 3.58 -11.94
C GLN A 32 11.66 3.59 -12.12
N TYR A 33 12.45 3.39 -11.05
CA TYR A 33 13.92 3.36 -11.15
C TYR A 33 14.52 1.98 -11.50
N VAL A 34 13.70 0.93 -11.58
CA VAL A 34 14.13 -0.42 -12.04
C VAL A 34 14.72 -0.35 -13.45
N ALA A 35 14.23 0.55 -14.30
CA ALA A 35 14.76 0.76 -15.65
C ALA A 35 16.22 1.27 -15.63
N LEU A 36 16.57 2.17 -14.71
CA LEU A 36 17.94 2.66 -14.54
C LEU A 36 18.88 1.52 -14.11
N LEU A 37 18.39 0.69 -13.20
CA LEU A 37 19.04 -0.50 -12.68
C LEU A 37 19.30 -1.55 -13.77
N VAL A 38 18.31 -1.78 -14.64
CA VAL A 38 18.43 -2.66 -15.82
C VAL A 38 19.45 -2.09 -16.81
N VAL A 39 19.46 -0.77 -17.06
CA VAL A 39 20.47 -0.14 -17.92
C VAL A 39 21.87 -0.28 -17.31
N ILE A 40 22.02 -0.08 -16.01
CA ILE A 40 23.30 -0.30 -15.29
C ILE A 40 23.73 -1.76 -15.40
N PHE A 41 22.83 -2.71 -15.20
CA PHE A 41 23.10 -4.15 -15.31
C PHE A 41 23.47 -4.56 -16.73
N ILE A 42 22.71 -4.13 -17.74
CA ILE A 42 22.99 -4.37 -19.16
C ILE A 42 24.36 -3.77 -19.50
N THR A 43 24.66 -2.56 -19.02
CA THR A 43 25.97 -1.95 -19.23
C THR A 43 27.06 -2.78 -18.56
N LEU A 44 26.87 -3.26 -17.33
CA LEU A 44 27.81 -4.12 -16.62
C LEU A 44 28.04 -5.49 -17.31
N VAL A 45 26.98 -6.09 -17.85
CA VAL A 45 27.02 -7.42 -18.49
C VAL A 45 27.62 -7.35 -19.90
N ILE A 46 27.32 -6.29 -20.65
CA ILE A 46 27.83 -6.11 -22.02
C ILE A 46 29.25 -5.54 -22.02
N THR A 47 29.68 -4.86 -20.94
CA THR A 47 31.05 -4.38 -20.85
C THR A 47 32.01 -5.57 -20.69
N PRO A 48 32.92 -5.81 -21.63
CA PRO A 48 33.78 -6.99 -21.60
C PRO A 48 34.66 -6.98 -20.35
N VAL A 49 34.72 -8.13 -19.66
CA VAL A 49 35.53 -8.37 -18.45
C VAL A 49 37.01 -8.08 -18.69
N ALA A 50 37.47 -8.26 -19.94
CA ALA A 50 38.78 -7.82 -20.38
C ALA A 50 38.65 -6.48 -21.11
N PRO A 51 39.34 -5.41 -20.67
CA PRO A 51 39.26 -4.10 -21.31
C PRO A 51 39.79 -4.18 -22.74
N VAL A 52 38.89 -4.03 -23.72
CA VAL A 52 39.26 -3.95 -25.13
C VAL A 52 39.78 -2.55 -25.41
N ARG A 53 40.99 -2.46 -25.97
CA ARG A 53 41.57 -1.18 -26.35
C ARG A 53 40.80 -0.60 -27.53
N ILE A 54 40.20 0.57 -27.33
CA ILE A 54 39.55 1.32 -28.43
C ILE A 54 40.63 2.14 -29.13
N ASP A 55 41.24 1.56 -30.16
CA ASP A 55 42.36 2.19 -30.88
C ASP A 55 41.89 3.25 -31.89
N LYS A 56 40.61 3.20 -32.30
CA LYS A 56 40.04 4.16 -33.26
C LYS A 56 39.50 5.40 -32.53
N PRO A 57 40.03 6.61 -32.77
CA PRO A 57 39.61 7.83 -32.06
C PRO A 57 38.15 8.19 -32.30
N ILE A 58 37.61 7.86 -33.49
CA ILE A 58 36.19 8.04 -33.82
C ILE A 58 35.30 7.19 -32.91
N VAL A 59 35.62 5.92 -32.74
CA VAL A 59 34.85 5.00 -31.89
C VAL A 59 34.86 5.47 -30.44
N ARG A 60 36.03 5.90 -29.95
CA ARG A 60 36.17 6.44 -28.59
C ARG A 60 35.31 7.69 -28.36
N ARG A 61 35.32 8.65 -29.31
CA ARG A 61 34.50 9.86 -29.22
C ARG A 61 33.01 9.54 -29.24
N ALA A 62 32.60 8.61 -30.10
CA ALA A 62 31.21 8.15 -30.18
C ALA A 62 30.76 7.50 -28.86
N SER A 63 31.54 6.56 -28.31
CA SER A 63 31.20 5.90 -27.04
C SER A 63 31.09 6.89 -25.87
N VAL A 64 32.01 7.86 -25.77
CA VAL A 64 31.94 8.90 -24.74
C VAL A 64 30.69 9.76 -24.92
N ALA A 65 30.37 10.17 -26.16
CA ALA A 65 29.16 10.93 -26.44
C ALA A 65 27.89 10.14 -26.10
N SER A 66 27.84 8.84 -26.43
CA SER A 66 26.72 7.96 -26.08
C SER A 66 26.52 7.84 -24.57
N ILE A 67 27.60 7.68 -23.79
CA ILE A 67 27.51 7.62 -22.32
C ILE A 67 27.00 8.96 -21.77
N ILE A 68 27.55 10.10 -22.24
CA ILE A 68 27.09 11.43 -21.81
C ILE A 68 25.60 11.62 -22.12
N LEU A 69 25.16 11.28 -23.34
CA LEU A 69 23.76 11.40 -23.73
C LEU A 69 22.85 10.49 -22.92
N LEU A 70 23.28 9.24 -22.65
CA LEU A 70 22.55 8.32 -21.78
C LEU A 70 22.44 8.89 -20.36
N SER A 71 23.53 9.37 -19.78
CA SER A 71 23.53 9.98 -18.44
C SER A 71 22.63 11.21 -18.38
N ILE A 72 22.64 12.07 -19.40
CA ILE A 72 21.73 13.22 -19.48
C ILE A 72 20.28 12.76 -19.57
N GLY A 73 19.96 11.77 -20.41
CA GLY A 73 18.61 11.22 -20.53
C GLY A 73 18.09 10.64 -19.22
N LEU A 74 18.94 9.89 -18.51
CA LEU A 74 18.61 9.33 -17.20
C LEU A 74 18.42 10.42 -16.13
N LEU A 75 19.29 11.44 -16.10
CA LEU A 75 19.15 12.58 -15.21
C LEU A 75 17.87 13.37 -15.48
N LEU A 76 17.57 13.67 -16.75
CA LEU A 76 16.34 14.37 -17.13
C LEU A 76 15.10 13.56 -16.75
N GLY A 77 15.11 12.23 -16.95
CA GLY A 77 14.04 11.35 -16.51
C GLY A 77 13.87 11.35 -14.99
N ALA A 78 14.96 11.28 -14.23
CA ALA A 78 14.91 11.34 -12.77
C ALA A 78 14.40 12.70 -12.28
N LEU A 79 14.89 13.80 -12.85
CA LEU A 79 14.50 15.16 -12.50
C LEU A 79 13.05 15.46 -12.88
N TRP A 80 12.47 14.78 -13.88
CA TRP A 80 11.09 14.96 -14.31
C TRP A 80 10.08 14.60 -13.22
N HIS A 81 10.36 13.57 -12.41
CA HIS A 81 9.45 13.11 -11.35
C HIS A 81 9.65 13.82 -10.00
N ILE A 82 10.76 14.54 -9.81
CA ILE A 82 11.07 15.20 -8.53
C ILE A 82 9.96 16.18 -8.10
N PRO A 83 9.44 17.09 -8.97
CA PRO A 83 8.44 18.06 -8.53
C PRO A 83 7.15 17.40 -8.04
N THR A 84 6.64 16.40 -8.77
CA THR A 84 5.44 15.65 -8.39
C THR A 84 5.67 14.89 -7.09
N ASN A 85 6.83 14.25 -6.92
CA ASN A 85 7.14 13.52 -5.70
C ASN A 85 7.31 14.45 -4.49
N SER A 86 7.93 15.62 -4.65
CA SER A 86 8.05 16.59 -3.56
C SER A 86 6.69 17.15 -3.15
N GLN A 87 5.84 17.49 -4.12
CA GLN A 87 4.48 17.96 -3.83
C GLN A 87 3.66 16.87 -3.13
N TYR A 88 3.81 15.63 -3.57
CA TYR A 88 3.16 14.49 -2.93
C TYR A 88 3.63 14.26 -1.49
N LEU A 89 4.93 14.40 -1.20
CA LEU A 89 5.44 14.32 0.18
C LEU A 89 4.92 15.47 1.06
N ASP A 90 4.85 16.69 0.50
CA ASP A 90 4.26 17.84 1.19
C ASP A 90 2.76 17.61 1.47
N PHE A 91 2.03 17.01 0.53
CA PHE A 91 0.65 16.56 0.70
C PHE A 91 0.50 15.55 1.85
N ILE A 92 1.35 14.51 1.91
CA ILE A 92 1.27 13.52 3.00
C ILE A 92 1.51 14.20 4.35
N LYS A 93 2.46 15.13 4.41
CA LYS A 93 2.74 15.90 5.62
C LYS A 93 1.57 16.81 6.01
N SER A 94 0.93 17.48 5.05
CA SER A 94 -0.23 18.34 5.32
C SER A 94 -1.40 17.52 5.83
N TYR A 95 -1.66 16.35 5.25
CA TYR A 95 -2.69 15.41 5.72
C TYR A 95 -2.43 14.95 7.15
N GLN A 96 -1.20 14.54 7.48
CA GLN A 96 -0.83 14.12 8.84
C GLN A 96 -1.00 15.24 9.87
N LEU A 97 -0.68 16.48 9.50
CA LEU A 97 -0.90 17.64 10.38
C LEU A 97 -2.40 17.88 10.62
N GLN A 98 -3.22 17.85 9.57
CA GLN A 98 -4.67 18.00 9.69
C GLN A 98 -5.30 16.89 10.55
N GLN A 99 -4.83 15.65 10.42
CA GLN A 99 -5.25 14.54 11.28
C GLN A 99 -4.90 14.79 12.74
N ALA A 100 -3.68 15.25 13.02
CA ALA A 100 -3.23 15.54 14.39
C ALA A 100 -4.04 16.70 15.02
N GLU A 101 -4.50 17.64 14.20
CA GLU A 101 -5.37 18.75 14.61
C GLU A 101 -6.85 18.34 14.73
N GLY A 102 -7.24 17.19 14.17
CA GLY A 102 -8.61 16.69 14.18
C GLY A 102 -9.57 17.42 13.21
N SER A 103 -9.03 18.23 12.30
CA SER A 103 -9.80 19.00 11.31
C SER A 103 -9.25 18.75 9.91
N VAL A 104 -9.69 17.65 9.30
CA VAL A 104 -9.28 17.22 7.97
C VAL A 104 -10.21 17.78 6.90
N ASP A 105 -9.66 18.54 5.95
CA ASP A 105 -10.39 19.02 4.77
C ASP A 105 -10.27 18.00 3.63
N TYR A 106 -11.13 16.97 3.68
CA TYR A 106 -11.12 15.91 2.68
C TYR A 106 -11.40 16.40 1.26
N VAL A 107 -12.22 17.44 1.10
CA VAL A 107 -12.57 17.95 -0.24
C VAL A 107 -11.34 18.54 -0.91
N ASP A 108 -10.56 19.33 -0.15
CA ASP A 108 -9.30 19.87 -0.66
C ASP A 108 -8.27 18.77 -0.93
N LEU A 109 -8.11 17.83 0.00
CA LEU A 109 -7.16 16.73 -0.14
C LEU A 109 -7.49 15.81 -1.33
N MET A 110 -8.77 15.48 -1.54
CA MET A 110 -9.21 14.69 -2.70
C MET A 110 -8.95 15.43 -4.01
N ARG A 111 -9.17 16.76 -4.03
CA ARG A 111 -8.87 17.60 -5.20
C ARG A 111 -7.37 17.63 -5.49
N GLU A 112 -6.53 17.79 -4.47
CA GLU A 112 -5.09 17.77 -4.62
C GLU A 112 -4.61 16.39 -5.10
N MET A 113 -5.13 15.31 -4.52
CA MET A 113 -4.81 13.94 -4.95
C MET A 113 -5.21 13.68 -6.41
N GLN A 114 -6.34 14.21 -6.86
CA GLN A 114 -6.73 14.12 -8.27
C GLN A 114 -5.71 14.80 -9.20
N SER A 115 -5.05 15.87 -8.75
CA SER A 115 -3.98 16.52 -9.52
C SER A 115 -2.76 15.60 -9.69
N PHE A 116 -2.39 14.82 -8.66
CA PHE A 116 -1.33 13.81 -8.76
C PHE A 116 -1.70 12.67 -9.69
N ILE A 117 -2.94 12.17 -9.61
CA ILE A 117 -3.46 11.15 -10.56
C ILE A 117 -3.41 11.67 -12.01
N ASN A 118 -3.72 12.95 -12.24
CA ASN A 118 -3.66 13.53 -13.58
C ASN A 118 -2.21 13.70 -14.07
N ALA A 119 -1.27 13.97 -13.16
CA ALA A 119 0.15 14.14 -13.49
C ALA A 119 0.85 12.79 -13.76
N ASP A 120 0.49 11.73 -13.04
CA ASP A 120 1.02 10.38 -13.22
C ASP A 120 -0.11 9.33 -13.12
N PRO A 121 -0.87 9.10 -14.21
CA PRO A 121 -2.06 8.25 -14.18
C PRO A 121 -1.75 6.75 -13.98
N GLU A 122 -0.50 6.35 -14.20
CA GLU A 122 0.00 4.99 -14.03
C GLU A 122 0.37 4.68 -12.58
N ASN A 123 0.54 5.72 -11.74
CA ASN A 123 0.83 5.54 -10.33
C ASN A 123 -0.42 5.12 -9.55
N ARG A 124 -0.49 3.82 -9.29
CA ARG A 124 -1.58 3.18 -8.56
C ARG A 124 -1.70 3.65 -7.10
N VAL A 125 -0.60 4.10 -6.48
CA VAL A 125 -0.60 4.57 -5.08
C VAL A 125 -1.50 5.79 -4.91
N TYR A 126 -1.50 6.71 -5.88
CA TYR A 126 -2.36 7.91 -5.83
C TYR A 126 -3.85 7.55 -5.87
N ARG A 127 -4.22 6.54 -6.67
CA ARG A 127 -5.61 6.06 -6.76
C ARG A 127 -6.06 5.36 -5.48
N ILE A 128 -5.19 4.56 -4.88
CA ILE A 128 -5.44 3.93 -3.58
C ILE A 128 -5.71 5.00 -2.52
N GLN A 129 -4.86 6.03 -2.45
CA GLN A 129 -5.01 7.08 -1.44
C GLN A 129 -6.22 7.96 -1.68
N TYR A 130 -6.51 8.29 -2.94
CA TYR A 130 -7.76 8.95 -3.29
C TYR A 130 -8.97 8.15 -2.81
N ALA A 131 -8.99 6.84 -3.05
CA ALA A 131 -10.08 5.97 -2.60
C ALA A 131 -10.22 5.97 -1.08
N VAL A 132 -9.12 5.88 -0.34
CA VAL A 132 -9.13 5.96 1.14
C VAL A 132 -9.68 7.30 1.62
N LEU A 133 -9.21 8.43 1.06
CA LEU A 133 -9.70 9.77 1.43
C LEU A 133 -11.19 9.93 1.14
N ALA A 134 -11.66 9.45 -0.02
CA ALA A 134 -13.07 9.46 -0.37
C ALA A 134 -13.89 8.59 0.59
N GLY A 135 -13.37 7.43 0.99
CA GLY A 135 -14.02 6.54 1.96
C GLY A 135 -14.16 7.18 3.34
N GLU A 136 -13.10 7.81 3.85
CA GLU A 136 -13.14 8.56 5.10
C GLU A 136 -14.11 9.74 5.05
N TYR A 137 -14.12 10.48 3.93
CA TYR A 137 -15.06 11.58 3.73
C TYR A 137 -16.51 11.09 3.74
N ALA A 138 -16.80 10.04 2.96
CA ALA A 138 -18.12 9.42 2.92
C ALA A 138 -18.57 8.90 4.28
N TYR A 139 -17.66 8.32 5.06
CA TYR A 139 -17.95 7.87 6.43
C TYR A 139 -18.36 9.04 7.33
N GLN A 140 -17.68 10.19 7.22
CA GLN A 140 -17.98 11.37 8.03
C GLN A 140 -19.27 12.09 7.63
N THR A 141 -19.52 12.24 6.33
CA THR A 141 -20.71 12.96 5.86
C THR A 141 -21.96 12.09 5.89
N ASN A 142 -21.81 10.79 5.64
CA ASN A 142 -22.89 9.83 5.48
C ASN A 142 -23.92 10.27 4.42
N ILE A 143 -23.46 10.96 3.37
CA ILE A 143 -24.26 11.42 2.24
C ILE A 143 -24.12 10.41 1.10
N ASN A 144 -25.24 10.01 0.49
CA ASN A 144 -25.26 8.99 -0.58
C ASN A 144 -24.36 9.32 -1.78
N ASP A 145 -24.28 10.59 -2.16
CA ASP A 145 -23.43 11.02 -3.28
C ASP A 145 -21.93 10.81 -2.94
N ASP A 146 -21.51 11.14 -1.72
CA ASP A 146 -20.13 10.95 -1.26
C ASP A 146 -19.79 9.45 -1.14
N ILE A 147 -20.73 8.64 -0.63
CA ILE A 147 -20.60 7.18 -0.57
C ILE A 147 -20.45 6.61 -1.99
N THR A 148 -21.23 7.10 -2.95
CA THR A 148 -21.15 6.66 -4.36
C THR A 148 -19.79 7.01 -4.97
N ILE A 149 -19.27 8.21 -4.70
CA ILE A 149 -17.92 8.62 -5.12
C ILE A 149 -16.87 7.67 -4.54
N ALA A 150 -16.96 7.37 -3.25
CA ALA A 150 -16.03 6.47 -2.56
C ALA A 150 -16.08 5.03 -3.11
N ILE A 151 -17.28 4.49 -3.37
CA ILE A 151 -17.47 3.16 -3.97
C ILE A 151 -16.78 3.11 -5.35
N ASN A 152 -17.05 4.09 -6.21
CA ASN A 152 -16.46 4.16 -7.55
C ASN A 152 -14.94 4.25 -7.50
N ALA A 153 -14.39 5.02 -6.56
CA ALA A 153 -12.95 5.14 -6.35
C ALA A 153 -12.32 3.80 -5.97
N HIS A 154 -12.91 3.06 -5.01
CA HIS A 154 -12.43 1.74 -4.61
C HIS A 154 -12.55 0.71 -5.75
N GLN A 155 -13.65 0.71 -6.49
CA GLN A 155 -13.82 -0.16 -7.66
C GLN A 155 -12.75 0.12 -8.74
N THR A 156 -12.41 1.39 -8.97
CA THR A 156 -11.34 1.76 -9.92
C THR A 156 -9.99 1.17 -9.49
N VAL A 157 -9.69 1.16 -8.19
CA VAL A 157 -8.48 0.51 -7.66
C VAL A 157 -8.53 -0.99 -7.89
N LEU A 158 -9.66 -1.64 -7.63
CA LEU A 158 -9.83 -3.10 -7.81
C LEU A 158 -9.76 -3.55 -9.27
N GLN A 159 -10.13 -2.69 -10.23
CA GLN A 159 -9.91 -2.97 -11.65
C GLN A 159 -8.41 -3.12 -12.00
N GLN A 160 -7.53 -2.47 -11.24
CA GLN A 160 -6.08 -2.50 -11.43
C GLN A 160 -5.38 -3.50 -10.50
N ILE A 161 -5.93 -3.73 -9.31
CA ILE A 161 -5.36 -4.60 -8.27
C ILE A 161 -6.49 -5.44 -7.62
N PRO A 162 -7.01 -6.45 -8.33
CA PRO A 162 -8.16 -7.24 -7.85
C PRO A 162 -7.91 -7.96 -6.52
N GLN A 163 -6.66 -8.29 -6.21
CA GLN A 163 -6.27 -9.02 -4.99
C GLN A 163 -6.04 -8.11 -3.77
N PHE A 164 -6.31 -6.80 -3.86
CA PHE A 164 -6.00 -5.90 -2.75
C PHE A 164 -7.09 -5.96 -1.67
N SER A 165 -6.89 -6.85 -0.69
CA SER A 165 -7.85 -7.18 0.37
C SER A 165 -8.34 -5.97 1.18
N ILE A 166 -7.45 -5.01 1.50
CA ILE A 166 -7.80 -3.78 2.22
C ILE A 166 -8.88 -2.99 1.48
N VAL A 167 -8.77 -2.87 0.16
CA VAL A 167 -9.73 -2.12 -0.67
C VAL A 167 -11.07 -2.84 -0.71
N TRP A 168 -11.08 -4.17 -0.77
CA TRP A 168 -12.31 -4.95 -0.62
C TRP A 168 -12.98 -4.75 0.75
N SER A 169 -12.18 -4.71 1.83
CA SER A 169 -12.67 -4.48 3.19
C SER A 169 -13.32 -3.11 3.34
N ASN A 170 -12.69 -2.06 2.79
CA ASN A 170 -13.26 -0.71 2.79
C ASN A 170 -14.52 -0.64 1.93
N LEU A 171 -14.51 -1.27 0.76
CA LEU A 171 -15.66 -1.32 -0.15
C LEU A 171 -16.86 -2.02 0.52
N ALA A 172 -16.64 -3.07 1.31
CA ALA A 172 -17.68 -3.70 2.10
C ALA A 172 -18.30 -2.74 3.14
N GLY A 173 -17.47 -1.92 3.79
CA GLY A 173 -17.94 -0.89 4.71
C GLY A 173 -18.81 0.16 4.01
N LEU A 174 -18.39 0.62 2.83
CA LEU A 174 -19.13 1.59 2.02
C LEU A 174 -20.47 1.04 1.51
N TYR A 175 -20.50 -0.20 1.03
CA TYR A 175 -21.77 -0.85 0.64
C TYR A 175 -22.72 -1.02 1.82
N TRP A 176 -22.20 -1.38 2.99
CA TRP A 176 -23.00 -1.47 4.20
C TRP A 176 -23.58 -0.09 4.57
N GLN A 177 -22.76 0.96 4.49
CA GLN A 177 -23.17 2.34 4.74
C GLN A 177 -24.25 2.80 3.74
N ALA A 178 -24.16 2.39 2.48
CA ALA A 178 -25.17 2.62 1.45
C ALA A 178 -26.47 1.81 1.65
N GLY A 179 -26.50 0.87 2.60
CA GLY A 179 -27.62 -0.06 2.80
C GLY A 179 -27.64 -1.26 1.83
N GLU A 180 -26.59 -1.44 1.03
CA GLU A 180 -26.44 -2.53 0.06
C GLU A 180 -25.82 -3.77 0.71
N ILE A 181 -26.58 -4.43 1.59
CA ILE A 181 -26.08 -5.53 2.45
C ILE A 181 -25.52 -6.71 1.65
N ASP A 182 -26.13 -7.08 0.53
CA ASP A 182 -25.65 -8.20 -0.30
C ASP A 182 -24.30 -7.87 -0.96
N ALA A 183 -24.14 -6.63 -1.45
CA ALA A 183 -22.87 -6.16 -2.02
C ALA A 183 -21.79 -6.04 -0.94
N ALA A 184 -22.14 -5.58 0.26
CA ALA A 184 -21.24 -5.52 1.41
C ALA A 184 -20.72 -6.90 1.77
N LYS A 185 -21.62 -7.90 1.86
CA LYS A 185 -21.26 -9.28 2.18
C LYS A 185 -20.32 -9.89 1.13
N GLU A 186 -20.57 -9.64 -0.15
CA GLU A 186 -19.71 -10.15 -1.22
C GLU A 186 -18.33 -9.48 -1.23
N ALA A 187 -18.27 -8.17 -1.03
CA ALA A 187 -17.01 -7.45 -0.87
C ALA A 187 -16.20 -7.98 0.33
N ALA A 188 -16.84 -8.23 1.47
CA ALA A 188 -16.18 -8.80 2.65
C ALA A 188 -15.69 -10.24 2.42
N ARG A 189 -16.44 -11.05 1.66
CA ARG A 189 -16.00 -12.38 1.23
C ARG A 189 -14.73 -12.30 0.39
N ASN A 190 -14.69 -11.38 -0.57
CA ASN A 190 -13.51 -11.18 -1.41
C ASN A 190 -12.31 -10.70 -0.59
N ALA A 191 -12.51 -9.75 0.33
CA ALA A 191 -11.47 -9.30 1.25
C ALA A 191 -10.88 -10.47 2.05
N MET A 192 -11.73 -11.35 2.58
CA MET A 192 -11.33 -12.56 3.31
C MET A 192 -10.54 -13.53 2.43
N ASN A 193 -10.98 -13.77 1.20
CA ASN A 193 -10.30 -14.70 0.29
C ASN A 193 -8.90 -14.22 -0.12
N TYR A 194 -8.69 -12.91 -0.20
CA TYR A 194 -7.39 -12.34 -0.58
C TYR A 194 -6.45 -12.08 0.60
N ALA A 195 -6.93 -12.16 1.84
CA ALA A 195 -6.12 -12.04 3.04
C ALA A 195 -6.56 -13.06 4.09
N GLU A 196 -6.22 -14.33 3.84
CA GLU A 196 -6.62 -15.44 4.71
C GLU A 196 -6.11 -15.25 6.15
N ASP A 197 -4.94 -14.66 6.36
CA ASP A 197 -4.38 -14.48 7.70
C ASP A 197 -4.85 -13.18 8.38
N TRP A 198 -5.57 -12.30 7.68
CA TRP A 198 -5.97 -11.02 8.25
C TRP A 198 -7.32 -11.11 8.99
N PRO A 199 -7.38 -10.78 10.29
CA PRO A 199 -8.59 -10.91 11.07
C PRO A 199 -9.77 -10.04 10.65
N VAL A 200 -9.52 -8.82 10.18
CA VAL A 200 -10.56 -7.81 9.95
C VAL A 200 -11.58 -8.26 8.88
N PRO A 201 -11.18 -8.68 7.66
CA PRO A 201 -12.11 -9.15 6.63
C PRO A 201 -12.97 -10.34 7.04
N ARG A 202 -12.40 -11.31 7.77
CA ARG A 202 -13.13 -12.48 8.28
C ARG A 202 -14.23 -12.08 9.24
N TRP A 203 -13.91 -11.17 10.16
CA TRP A 203 -14.90 -10.64 11.11
C TRP A 203 -16.00 -9.84 10.40
N GLN A 204 -15.62 -9.00 9.44
CA GLN A 204 -16.57 -8.24 8.63
C GLN A 204 -17.51 -9.16 7.85
N TYR A 205 -16.98 -10.22 7.22
CA TYR A 205 -17.80 -11.22 6.52
C TYR A 205 -18.72 -11.98 7.49
N ALA A 206 -18.23 -12.41 8.65
CA ALA A 206 -19.03 -13.09 9.67
C ALA A 206 -20.19 -12.20 10.17
N SER A 207 -19.95 -10.91 10.42
CA SER A 207 -20.99 -9.98 10.88
C SER A 207 -22.07 -9.76 9.83
N LEU A 208 -21.68 -9.59 8.56
CA LEU A 208 -22.59 -9.35 7.43
C LEU A 208 -23.34 -10.61 6.99
N SER A 209 -22.75 -11.79 7.17
CA SER A 209 -23.36 -13.07 6.81
C SER A 209 -24.24 -13.67 7.90
N GLY A 210 -24.15 -13.15 9.14
CA GLY A 210 -24.80 -13.73 10.32
C GLY A 210 -24.21 -15.07 10.76
N SER A 211 -23.08 -15.50 10.17
CA SER A 211 -22.38 -16.73 10.57
C SER A 211 -21.40 -16.41 11.69
N TRP A 212 -21.84 -16.58 12.94
CA TRP A 212 -21.01 -16.43 14.14
C TRP A 212 -20.19 -17.69 14.40
N GLN A 213 -19.37 -18.11 13.43
CA GLN A 213 -18.32 -19.10 13.66
C GLN A 213 -17.00 -18.36 13.71
N TYR A 214 -16.40 -18.27 14.90
CA TYR A 214 -15.06 -17.71 15.07
C TYR A 214 -14.07 -18.58 14.27
N PRO A 215 -13.34 -18.02 13.28
CA PRO A 215 -12.50 -18.81 12.40
C PRO A 215 -11.13 -19.17 12.99
N TRP A 216 -10.82 -18.77 14.24
CA TRP A 216 -9.55 -19.06 14.92
C TRP A 216 -9.73 -19.64 16.31
N HIS A 217 -8.73 -20.41 16.74
CA HIS A 217 -8.44 -20.55 18.16
C HIS A 217 -7.88 -19.21 18.66
N LEU A 218 -8.60 -18.57 19.58
CA LEU A 218 -8.08 -17.41 20.30
C LEU A 218 -6.98 -17.89 21.24
N ASP A 219 -5.70 -17.67 20.89
CA ASP A 219 -4.58 -18.01 21.79
C ASP A 219 -4.65 -17.21 23.09
N GLN A 220 -5.00 -15.93 23.00
CA GLN A 220 -5.22 -15.04 24.14
C GLN A 220 -6.34 -14.04 23.84
N LEU A 221 -7.42 -14.12 24.64
CA LEU A 221 -8.53 -13.17 24.59
C LEU A 221 -8.40 -12.21 25.78
N TYR A 222 -8.05 -10.95 25.50
CA TYR A 222 -8.11 -9.91 26.53
C TYR A 222 -9.48 -9.23 26.43
N TRP A 223 -10.19 -9.20 27.55
CA TRP A 223 -11.43 -8.43 27.66
C TRP A 223 -11.25 -7.34 28.71
N ARG A 224 -11.72 -6.14 28.38
CA ARG A 224 -11.75 -5.01 29.32
C ARG A 224 -13.17 -4.50 29.40
N TYR A 225 -13.72 -4.45 30.60
CA TYR A 225 -15.01 -3.81 30.82
C TYR A 225 -14.80 -2.33 31.13
N THR A 226 -15.33 -1.45 30.27
CA THR A 226 -15.22 0.00 30.45
C THR A 226 -16.58 0.64 30.20
N LYS A 227 -17.13 1.34 31.20
CA LYS A 227 -18.37 2.14 31.09
C LYS A 227 -19.57 1.43 30.43
N GLY A 228 -19.89 0.20 30.81
CA GLY A 228 -21.06 -0.50 30.26
C GLY A 228 -20.81 -1.26 28.95
N SER A 229 -19.56 -1.28 28.48
CA SER A 229 -19.17 -1.98 27.26
C SER A 229 -18.06 -2.98 27.53
N LEU A 230 -18.15 -4.15 26.88
CA LEU A 230 -17.08 -5.13 26.87
C LEU A 230 -16.24 -4.88 25.62
N GLN A 231 -14.97 -4.55 25.83
CA GLN A 231 -13.99 -4.40 24.77
C GLN A 231 -13.20 -5.69 24.65
N PHE A 232 -13.23 -6.32 23.48
CA PHE A 232 -12.30 -7.40 23.15
C PHE A 232 -11.08 -6.80 22.47
N MET A 233 -9.91 -7.12 23.00
CA MET A 233 -8.62 -6.74 22.44
C MET A 233 -7.92 -8.05 22.08
N TYR A 234 -7.67 -8.22 20.79
CA TYR A 234 -6.91 -9.36 20.29
C TYR A 234 -5.57 -8.84 19.77
N LEU A 235 -4.49 -9.54 20.11
CA LEU A 235 -3.16 -9.26 19.61
C LEU A 235 -2.90 -10.23 18.45
N HIS A 236 -2.56 -9.70 17.28
CA HIS A 236 -2.00 -10.50 16.20
C HIS A 236 -0.69 -9.86 15.73
N ASP A 237 0.29 -10.71 15.46
CA ASP A 237 1.62 -10.33 15.02
C ASP A 237 1.55 -10.01 13.51
N ILE A 238 1.08 -8.81 13.17
CA ILE A 238 1.00 -8.38 11.77
C ILE A 238 2.39 -7.87 11.36
N THR A 239 3.19 -8.73 10.76
CA THR A 239 4.52 -8.41 10.20
C THR A 239 4.45 -7.84 8.78
N GLU A 240 3.47 -6.98 8.47
CA GLU A 240 3.46 -6.24 7.20
C GLU A 240 3.62 -4.72 7.46
N PRO A 241 4.81 -4.14 7.21
CA PRO A 241 5.16 -2.80 7.68
C PRO A 241 4.70 -1.65 6.78
N LEU A 242 3.79 -1.88 5.81
CA LEU A 242 3.53 -0.86 4.78
C LEU A 242 2.33 0.06 5.06
N ILE A 243 1.39 -0.30 5.95
CA ILE A 243 0.27 0.59 6.29
C ILE A 243 -0.10 0.43 7.78
N LEU A 244 0.30 1.44 8.57
CA LEU A 244 -0.09 1.75 9.96
C LEU A 244 0.42 0.81 11.08
N PRO A 245 0.70 1.37 12.29
CA PRO A 245 1.18 0.59 13.43
C PRO A 245 0.10 -0.38 13.90
N GLN A 246 0.53 -1.61 14.25
CA GLN A 246 -0.20 -2.64 15.00
C GLN A 246 -1.62 -2.24 15.36
N VAL A 247 -2.60 -2.70 14.57
CA VAL A 247 -4.02 -2.39 14.81
C VAL A 247 -4.43 -3.06 16.12
N ALA A 248 -4.39 -2.29 17.21
CA ALA A 248 -5.10 -2.59 18.43
C ALA A 248 -6.58 -2.30 18.17
N ASP A 249 -7.26 -3.23 17.53
CA ASP A 249 -8.70 -3.09 17.32
C ASP A 249 -9.41 -3.37 18.64
N SER A 250 -10.38 -2.52 18.99
CA SER A 250 -11.16 -2.70 20.22
C SER A 250 -12.62 -2.88 19.83
N LEU A 251 -13.10 -4.12 19.92
CA LEU A 251 -14.50 -4.40 19.62
C LEU A 251 -15.34 -4.07 20.84
N THR A 252 -16.10 -2.98 20.76
CA THR A 252 -17.07 -2.60 21.80
C THR A 252 -18.39 -3.31 21.52
N VAL A 253 -18.69 -4.37 22.27
CA VAL A 253 -19.93 -5.13 22.10
C VAL A 253 -21.00 -4.58 23.06
N PRO A 254 -22.18 -4.16 22.55
CA PRO A 254 -23.33 -3.80 23.38
C PRO A 254 -23.74 -4.96 24.31
N SER A 255 -24.22 -4.64 25.51
CA SER A 255 -24.51 -5.64 26.56
C SER A 255 -25.58 -6.66 26.15
N ASP A 256 -26.55 -6.26 25.33
CA ASP A 256 -27.58 -7.13 24.78
C ASP A 256 -27.01 -8.12 23.75
N THR A 257 -25.99 -7.70 23.00
CA THR A 257 -25.25 -8.53 22.04
C THR A 257 -24.37 -9.54 22.76
N LEU A 258 -23.75 -9.16 23.89
CA LEU A 258 -23.02 -10.09 24.76
C LEU A 258 -23.91 -11.18 25.33
N GLN A 259 -25.14 -10.84 25.70
CA GLN A 259 -26.10 -11.81 26.23
C GLN A 259 -26.46 -12.86 25.16
N ARG A 260 -26.61 -12.43 23.90
CA ARG A 260 -26.82 -13.33 22.75
C ARG A 260 -25.58 -14.18 22.45
N ILE A 261 -24.38 -13.60 22.50
CA ILE A 261 -23.11 -14.32 22.29
C ILE A 261 -22.90 -15.36 23.40
N ALA A 262 -23.14 -15.01 24.66
CA ALA A 262 -23.05 -15.93 25.79
C ALA A 262 -24.07 -17.07 25.68
N MET A 263 -25.32 -16.76 25.32
CA MET A 263 -26.34 -17.78 25.09
C MET A 263 -25.97 -18.72 23.93
N ASN A 264 -25.45 -18.19 22.82
CA ASN A 264 -25.06 -18.99 21.67
C ASN A 264 -23.78 -19.80 21.91
N GLY A 265 -22.81 -19.27 22.64
CA GLY A 265 -21.58 -19.98 23.05
C GLY A 265 -21.88 -21.11 24.03
N ILE A 266 -22.79 -20.90 24.98
CA ILE A 266 -23.27 -21.94 25.90
C ILE A 266 -24.02 -23.05 25.12
N LEU A 267 -24.84 -22.69 24.13
CA LEU A 267 -25.52 -23.68 23.27
C LEU A 267 -24.56 -24.46 22.37
N ALA A 268 -23.48 -23.83 21.86
CA ALA A 268 -22.47 -24.53 21.07
C ALA A 268 -21.62 -25.51 21.91
N VAL A 269 -21.35 -25.19 23.17
CA VAL A 269 -20.66 -26.09 24.11
C VAL A 269 -21.59 -27.21 24.59
N MET A 270 -22.88 -26.95 24.78
CA MET A 270 -23.86 -27.99 25.17
C MET A 270 -24.31 -28.88 24.00
N GLY A 271 -24.19 -28.41 22.75
CA GLY A 271 -24.54 -29.19 21.55
C GLY A 271 -23.43 -30.09 20.99
N SER A 272 -22.19 -29.93 21.45
CA SER A 272 -21.03 -30.76 21.05
C SER A 272 -20.73 -31.91 22.02
N GLY A 273 -21.60 -32.12 23.01
CA GLY A 273 -21.52 -33.19 24.01
C GLY A 273 -22.61 -34.26 23.87
N GLY A 274 -23.05 -34.58 22.65
CA GLY A 274 -24.02 -35.65 22.35
C GLY A 274 -23.57 -36.51 21.19
#